data_AF-A0A6V8LZK7-F1
#
_entry.id   AF-A0A6V8LZK7-F1
#
_cell.length_a   1.000
_cell.length_b   1.000
_cell.length_c   1.000
_cell.angle_alpha   90.00
_cell.angle_beta   90.00
_cell.angle_gamma   90.00
#
_symmetry.space_group_name_H-M   'P 1'
#
loop_
_entity.id
_entity.type
_entity.pdbx_description
1 polymer ?
#
loop_
_entity_poly.entity_id
_entity_poly.type
_entity_poly.pdbx_seq_one_letter_code
_entity_poly.pdbx_strand_id
1 'polypeptide(L)'
;MTESGQAGSRLATKRRFSFASGVSFEARIDPPDGLVTFVDVLPDIYSISDELVSMSVKDQAARGQHVSCARGCTLCCRHLVAVSDHEAILLAHIINNMLEGDEKQSLLRRLGKIVSILERTGLLSEMIDSHANAFADRGRIINAQRRYWEMQIPCPFLVSDSCSIYPYRPFLCRQYLVSSPPVSCEGSFKADHLVRKVTVKYDLASAAASFDGCEAKSTMAIPLPAINIVNGLLSNFRRPKAPADVMIAAFLRHAETHFSG
;
A
#
# COMPACT_ATOMS: atom_id res chain seq x y z
N MET A 1 10.74 27.45 32.66
CA MET A 1 11.92 26.83 32.03
C MET A 1 11.42 25.66 31.23
N THR A 2 11.20 25.91 29.94
CA THR A 2 10.63 24.98 28.97
C THR A 2 11.76 24.17 28.35
N GLU A 3 11.86 22.89 28.72
CA GLU A 3 12.72 21.93 28.01
C GLU A 3 12.04 21.55 26.69
N SER A 4 12.43 22.26 25.64
CA SER A 4 12.26 21.84 24.25
C SER A 4 13.12 20.60 23.99
N GLY A 5 12.50 19.42 24.08
CA GLY A 5 13.11 18.16 23.67
C GLY A 5 13.36 18.16 22.16
N GLN A 6 14.62 18.36 21.78
CA GLN A 6 15.09 18.13 20.42
C GLN A 6 14.91 16.65 20.07
N ALA A 7 14.07 16.37 19.06
CA ALA A 7 14.05 15.08 18.39
C ALA A 7 15.41 14.85 17.73
N GLY A 8 16.23 13.97 18.31
CA GLY A 8 17.51 13.57 17.73
C GLY A 8 17.28 12.93 16.37
N SER A 9 17.89 13.50 15.33
CA SER A 9 17.99 12.88 14.01
C SER A 9 18.82 11.60 14.14
N ARG A 10 18.13 10.46 14.25
CA ARG A 10 18.77 9.16 14.12
C ARG A 10 19.13 8.94 12.65
N LEU A 11 20.38 8.56 12.39
CA LEU A 11 20.78 8.19 11.03
C LEU A 11 20.21 6.81 10.73
N ALA A 12 19.26 6.73 9.80
CA ALA A 12 18.77 5.46 9.28
C ALA A 12 19.93 4.53 8.89
N THR A 13 19.85 3.28 9.34
CA THR A 13 20.93 2.31 9.19
C THR A 13 20.58 1.31 8.09
N LYS A 14 21.53 1.03 7.18
CA LYS A 14 21.39 -0.10 6.27
C LYS A 14 21.51 -1.39 7.06
N ARG A 15 20.48 -2.24 7.00
CA ARG A 15 20.48 -3.56 7.62
C ARG A 15 20.31 -4.64 6.58
N ARG A 16 21.03 -5.74 6.79
CA ARG A 16 20.94 -6.94 5.95
C ARG A 16 19.83 -7.84 6.45
N PHE A 17 19.03 -8.34 5.52
CA PHE A 17 17.96 -9.30 5.74
C PHE A 17 18.20 -10.52 4.88
N SER A 18 17.78 -11.68 5.38
CA SER A 18 17.86 -12.94 4.68
C SER A 18 16.58 -13.73 4.95
N PHE A 19 15.99 -14.24 3.88
CA PHE A 19 14.90 -15.19 3.91
C PHE A 19 15.45 -16.62 4.02
N ALA A 20 14.67 -17.54 4.61
CA ALA A 20 15.01 -18.97 4.67
C ALA A 20 15.20 -19.59 3.27
N SER A 21 14.56 -19.02 2.25
CA SER A 21 14.76 -19.34 0.83
C SER A 21 16.19 -19.06 0.31
N GLY A 22 17.04 -18.40 1.09
CA GLY A 22 18.41 -17.99 0.73
C GLY A 22 18.50 -16.61 0.08
N VAL A 23 17.37 -15.96 -0.23
CA VAL A 23 17.36 -14.60 -0.77
C VAL A 23 17.84 -13.62 0.31
N SER A 24 18.88 -12.85 0.00
CA SER A 24 19.43 -11.83 0.90
C SER A 24 19.47 -10.46 0.23
N PHE A 25 19.23 -9.41 1.03
CA PHE A 25 19.15 -8.04 0.56
C PHE A 25 19.48 -7.06 1.69
N GLU A 26 19.73 -5.80 1.35
CA GLU A 26 19.95 -4.73 2.32
C GLU A 26 18.88 -3.67 2.13
N ALA A 27 18.26 -3.23 3.22
CA ALA A 27 17.29 -2.14 3.22
C ALA A 27 17.66 -1.09 4.26
N ARG A 28 17.30 0.16 4.00
CA ARG A 28 17.46 1.26 4.94
C ARG A 28 16.31 1.21 5.93
N ILE A 29 16.62 1.09 7.22
CA ILE A 29 15.62 1.08 8.28
C ILE A 29 15.98 2.08 9.39
N ASP A 30 14.95 2.69 9.95
CA ASP A 30 14.99 3.72 10.97
C ASP A 30 13.72 3.68 11.84
N PRO A 31 13.44 2.54 12.51
CA PRO A 31 12.23 2.42 13.29
C PRO A 31 12.31 3.25 14.58
N PRO A 32 11.15 3.65 15.15
CA PRO A 32 11.11 4.29 16.46
C PRO A 32 11.71 3.42 17.57
N ASP A 33 12.22 4.07 18.63
CA ASP A 33 12.69 3.39 19.83
C ASP A 33 11.55 2.80 20.66
N GLY A 34 11.87 1.76 21.42
CA GLY A 34 10.96 1.13 22.39
C GLY A 34 10.00 0.11 21.76
N LEU A 35 8.83 -0.03 22.38
CA LEU A 35 7.80 -0.97 21.94
C LEU A 35 6.91 -0.32 20.89
N VAL A 36 6.92 -0.89 19.68
CA VAL A 36 6.24 -0.38 18.49
C VAL A 36 5.14 -1.33 18.05
N THR A 37 4.12 -0.80 17.39
CA THR A 37 3.12 -1.57 16.64
C THR A 37 3.59 -1.81 15.21
N PHE A 38 2.88 -2.66 14.46
CA PHE A 38 3.20 -2.86 13.05
C PHE A 38 3.05 -1.58 12.21
N VAL A 39 2.12 -0.68 12.58
CA VAL A 39 1.93 0.62 11.89
C VAL A 39 3.19 1.48 11.97
N ASP A 40 3.87 1.47 13.12
CA ASP A 40 5.03 2.31 13.39
C ASP A 40 6.26 1.92 12.55
N VAL A 41 6.35 0.64 12.16
CA VAL A 41 7.45 0.12 11.32
C VAL A 41 7.07 -0.01 9.84
N LEU A 42 5.84 0.34 9.44
CA LEU A 42 5.43 0.28 8.04
C LEU A 42 6.35 1.06 7.08
N PRO A 43 6.88 2.25 7.42
CA PRO A 43 7.86 2.93 6.56
C PRO A 43 9.11 2.09 6.30
N ASP A 44 9.59 1.33 7.29
CA ASP A 44 10.70 0.39 7.14
C ASP A 44 10.31 -0.79 6.23
N ILE A 45 9.09 -1.31 6.40
CA ILE A 45 8.57 -2.38 5.55
C ILE A 45 8.39 -1.90 4.10
N TYR A 46 8.02 -0.64 3.87
CA TYR A 46 8.02 -0.04 2.54
C TYR A 46 9.41 0.02 1.93
N SER A 47 10.44 0.37 2.71
CA SER A 47 11.82 0.33 2.22
C SER A 47 12.25 -1.10 1.86
N ILE A 48 11.87 -2.09 2.67
CA ILE A 48 12.13 -3.50 2.35
C ILE A 48 11.39 -3.91 1.06
N SER A 49 10.13 -3.49 0.91
CA SER A 49 9.34 -3.76 -0.29
C SER A 49 9.96 -3.16 -1.55
N ASP A 50 10.47 -1.93 -1.48
CA ASP A 50 11.19 -1.32 -2.62
C ASP A 50 12.41 -2.13 -3.05
N GLU A 51 13.18 -2.68 -2.11
CA GLU A 51 14.35 -3.50 -2.41
C GLU A 51 13.96 -4.84 -3.05
N LEU A 52 12.92 -5.52 -2.53
CA LEU A 52 12.42 -6.77 -3.10
C LEU A 52 11.82 -6.57 -4.50
N VAL A 53 11.11 -5.45 -4.71
CA VAL A 53 10.62 -5.06 -6.03
C VAL A 53 11.80 -4.78 -6.98
N SER A 54 12.80 -4.01 -6.54
CA SER A 54 14.01 -3.71 -7.32
C SER A 54 14.75 -4.97 -7.75
N MET A 55 14.90 -5.95 -6.85
CA MET A 55 15.47 -7.26 -7.19
C MET A 55 14.63 -8.02 -8.22
N SER A 56 13.31 -8.03 -8.06
CA SER A 56 12.38 -8.70 -8.98
C SER A 56 12.42 -8.07 -10.38
N VAL A 57 12.53 -6.74 -10.44
CA VAL A 57 12.69 -5.99 -11.69
C VAL A 57 14.01 -6.35 -12.37
N LYS A 58 15.12 -6.45 -11.63
CA LYS A 58 16.43 -6.84 -12.19
C LYS A 58 16.42 -8.28 -12.73
N ASP A 59 15.83 -9.22 -11.99
CA ASP A 59 15.69 -10.63 -12.42
C ASP A 59 14.87 -10.74 -13.71
N GLN A 60 13.77 -9.97 -13.83
CA GLN A 60 12.96 -9.96 -15.05
C GLN A 60 13.65 -9.27 -16.22
N ALA A 61 14.37 -8.17 -15.98
CA ALA A 61 15.17 -7.51 -17.00
C ALA A 61 16.25 -8.46 -17.57
N ALA A 62 16.88 -9.29 -16.72
CA ALA A 62 17.82 -10.32 -17.17
C ALA A 62 17.17 -11.41 -18.04
N ARG A 63 15.84 -11.55 -17.98
CA ARG A 63 15.02 -12.44 -18.83
C ARG A 63 14.37 -11.71 -20.01
N GLY A 64 14.81 -10.48 -20.30
CA GLY A 64 14.32 -9.67 -21.41
C GLY A 64 12.97 -8.97 -21.15
N GLN A 65 12.46 -8.99 -19.92
CA GLN A 65 11.23 -8.31 -19.54
C GLN A 65 11.53 -7.00 -18.81
N HIS A 66 11.51 -5.90 -19.54
CA HIS A 66 11.79 -4.56 -19.00
C HIS A 66 10.52 -3.88 -18.50
N VAL A 67 10.59 -3.23 -17.34
CA VAL A 67 9.51 -2.40 -16.81
C VAL A 67 9.22 -1.24 -17.76
N SER A 68 7.95 -1.07 -18.12
CA SER A 68 7.47 0.07 -18.92
C SER A 68 6.94 1.23 -18.06
N CYS A 69 6.77 1.01 -16.75
CA CYS A 69 6.32 2.04 -15.82
C CYS A 69 7.39 3.12 -15.62
N ALA A 70 6.98 4.39 -15.69
CA ALA A 70 7.83 5.54 -15.42
C ALA A 70 7.06 6.62 -14.66
N ARG A 71 7.79 7.53 -14.01
CA ARG A 71 7.20 8.73 -13.42
C ARG A 71 6.45 9.52 -14.49
N GLY A 72 5.24 9.99 -14.18
CA GLY A 72 4.34 10.65 -15.13
C GLY A 72 3.34 9.72 -15.81
N CYS A 73 3.50 8.39 -15.73
CA CYS A 73 2.45 7.45 -16.11
C CYS A 73 1.39 7.35 -15.00
N THR A 74 0.13 7.65 -15.33
CA THR A 74 -0.97 7.75 -14.34
C THR A 74 -2.08 6.71 -14.53
N LEU A 75 -1.89 5.74 -15.42
CA LEU A 75 -2.92 4.74 -15.75
C LEU A 75 -3.32 3.92 -14.51
N CYS A 76 -2.34 3.42 -13.75
CA CYS A 76 -2.65 2.66 -12.52
C CYS A 76 -3.30 3.52 -11.43
N CYS A 77 -3.11 4.83 -11.46
CA CYS A 77 -3.72 5.77 -10.50
C CYS A 77 -5.24 5.92 -10.68
N ARG A 78 -5.84 5.24 -11.67
CA ARG A 78 -7.31 5.18 -11.87
C ARG A 78 -7.92 3.84 -11.47
N HIS A 79 -7.12 2.91 -10.96
CA HIS A 79 -7.62 1.69 -10.34
C HIS A 79 -8.12 1.94 -8.93
N LEU A 80 -9.10 1.13 -8.50
CA LEU A 80 -9.50 1.04 -7.12
C LEU A 80 -8.38 0.39 -6.30
N VAL A 81 -7.63 1.20 -5.57
CA VAL A 81 -6.61 0.72 -4.63
C VAL A 81 -7.28 0.41 -3.31
N ALA A 82 -7.06 -0.81 -2.81
CA ALA A 82 -7.34 -1.16 -1.42
C ALA A 82 -6.02 -1.20 -0.63
N VAL A 83 -6.09 -0.85 0.64
CA VAL A 83 -4.97 -0.82 1.56
C VAL A 83 -5.28 -1.69 2.77
N SER A 84 -4.26 -2.19 3.47
CA SER A 84 -4.49 -2.84 4.77
C SER A 84 -5.04 -1.83 5.80
N ASP A 85 -5.58 -2.34 6.89
CA ASP A 85 -5.91 -1.52 8.06
C ASP A 85 -4.70 -0.75 8.62
N HIS A 86 -3.53 -1.39 8.63
CA HIS A 86 -2.28 -0.73 9.04
C HIS A 86 -1.92 0.45 8.13
N GLU A 87 -1.97 0.24 6.80
CA GLU A 87 -1.71 1.29 5.83
C GLU A 87 -2.76 2.39 5.88
N ALA A 88 -4.04 2.07 6.11
CA ALA A 88 -5.09 3.07 6.27
C ALA A 88 -4.80 4.00 7.45
N ILE A 89 -4.33 3.46 8.58
CA ILE A 89 -3.96 4.26 9.76
C ILE A 89 -2.73 5.13 9.47
N LEU A 90 -1.70 4.54 8.86
CA LEU A 90 -0.50 5.30 8.48
C LEU A 90 -0.85 6.45 7.52
N LEU A 91 -1.67 6.18 6.50
CA LEU A 91 -2.09 7.18 5.52
C LEU A 91 -2.97 8.25 6.16
N ALA A 92 -3.87 7.90 7.08
CA ALA A 92 -4.62 8.88 7.84
C ALA A 92 -3.71 9.76 8.71
N HIS A 93 -2.69 9.17 9.34
CA HIS A 93 -1.66 9.92 10.08
C HIS A 93 -0.91 10.87 9.15
N ILE A 94 -0.48 10.41 7.97
CA ILE A 94 0.20 11.24 6.96
C ILE A 94 -0.69 12.39 6.50
N ILE A 95 -1.95 12.13 6.13
CA ILE A 95 -2.91 13.16 5.73
C ILE A 95 -3.06 14.22 6.83
N ASN A 96 -3.05 13.79 8.09
CA ASN A 96 -3.28 14.69 9.20
C ASN A 96 -2.06 15.53 9.59
N ASN A 97 -0.84 15.00 9.40
CA ASN A 97 0.39 15.59 9.92
C ASN A 97 1.38 16.07 8.85
N MET A 98 1.27 15.62 7.59
CA MET A 98 2.18 16.05 6.51
C MET A 98 1.65 17.21 5.67
N LEU A 99 0.35 17.50 5.71
CA LEU A 99 -0.28 18.55 4.92
C LEU A 99 -0.92 19.56 5.84
N GLU A 100 -0.77 20.84 5.51
CA GLU A 100 -1.37 21.96 6.24
C GLU A 100 -2.10 22.91 5.28
N GLY A 101 -2.97 23.76 5.83
CA GLY A 101 -3.68 24.80 5.06
C GLY A 101 -4.42 24.28 3.82
N ASP A 102 -4.22 24.98 2.71
CA ASP A 102 -4.95 24.75 1.46
C ASP A 102 -4.65 23.39 0.81
N GLU A 103 -3.45 22.85 0.98
CA GLU A 103 -3.07 21.55 0.42
C GLU A 103 -3.86 20.42 1.08
N LYS A 104 -3.95 20.43 2.42
CA LYS A 104 -4.77 19.48 3.18
C LYS A 104 -6.24 19.61 2.78
N GLN A 105 -6.77 20.84 2.71
CA GLN A 105 -8.17 21.05 2.34
C GLN A 105 -8.47 20.60 0.91
N SER A 106 -7.54 20.81 -0.02
CA SER A 106 -7.64 20.32 -1.39
C SER A 106 -7.67 18.79 -1.47
N LEU A 107 -6.83 18.10 -0.69
CA LEU A 107 -6.87 16.63 -0.59
C LEU A 107 -8.19 16.13 0.04
N LEU A 108 -8.64 16.73 1.14
CA LEU A 108 -9.89 16.34 1.80
C LEU A 108 -11.11 16.54 0.87
N ARG A 109 -11.14 17.63 0.09
CA ARG A 109 -12.17 17.84 -0.94
C ARG A 109 -12.12 16.77 -2.03
N ARG A 110 -10.93 16.37 -2.49
CA ARG A 110 -10.77 15.28 -3.47
C ARG A 110 -11.30 13.96 -2.89
N LEU A 111 -10.89 13.58 -1.68
CA LEU A 111 -11.38 12.38 -0.99
C LEU A 111 -12.91 12.39 -0.86
N GLY A 112 -13.48 13.49 -0.35
CA GLY A 112 -14.93 13.64 -0.20
C GLY A 112 -15.67 13.52 -1.53
N LYS A 113 -15.17 14.14 -2.60
CA LYS A 113 -15.75 14.03 -3.95
C LYS A 113 -15.76 12.58 -4.45
N ILE A 114 -14.67 11.83 -4.23
CA ILE A 114 -14.60 10.42 -4.64
C ILE A 114 -15.63 9.61 -3.87
N VAL A 115 -15.66 9.74 -2.53
CA VAL A 115 -16.64 9.05 -1.67
C VAL A 115 -18.08 9.33 -2.13
N SER A 116 -18.44 10.60 -2.35
CA SER A 116 -19.79 10.96 -2.83
C SER A 116 -20.10 10.42 -4.23
N ILE A 117 -19.10 10.20 -5.10
CA ILE A 117 -19.33 9.49 -6.37
C ILE A 117 -19.62 8.01 -6.08
N LEU A 118 -18.79 7.34 -5.28
CA LEU A 118 -18.95 5.93 -4.94
C LEU A 118 -20.28 5.63 -4.25
N GLU A 119 -20.73 6.52 -3.37
CA GLU A 119 -22.05 6.45 -2.72
C GLU A 119 -23.19 6.51 -3.74
N ARG A 120 -23.20 7.54 -4.60
CA ARG A 120 -24.27 7.73 -5.59
C ARG A 120 -24.34 6.62 -6.63
N THR A 121 -23.21 5.96 -6.91
CA THR A 121 -23.18 4.81 -7.82
C THR A 121 -23.48 3.48 -7.11
N GLY A 122 -23.72 3.47 -5.80
CA GLY A 122 -23.93 2.26 -4.98
C GLY A 122 -22.66 1.41 -4.78
N LEU A 123 -21.51 1.87 -5.27
CA LEU A 123 -20.26 1.12 -5.22
C LEU A 123 -19.67 1.14 -3.80
N LEU A 124 -19.88 2.22 -3.03
CA LEU A 124 -19.40 2.27 -1.64
C LEU A 124 -20.08 1.20 -0.77
N SER A 125 -21.40 1.05 -0.85
CA SER A 125 -22.14 0.05 -0.08
C SER A 125 -21.73 -1.38 -0.45
N GLU A 126 -21.49 -1.66 -1.73
CA GLU A 126 -20.99 -2.97 -2.17
C GLU A 126 -19.57 -3.25 -1.66
N MET A 127 -18.71 -2.24 -1.61
CA MET A 127 -17.36 -2.38 -1.08
C MET A 127 -17.38 -2.65 0.43
N ILE A 128 -18.27 -2.01 1.17
CA ILE A 128 -18.49 -2.27 2.60
C ILE A 128 -19.05 -3.69 2.80
N ASP A 129 -20.06 -4.09 2.03
CA ASP A 129 -20.64 -5.44 2.12
C ASP A 129 -19.61 -6.52 1.76
N SER A 130 -18.82 -6.30 0.71
CA SER A 130 -17.76 -7.24 0.32
C SER A 130 -16.70 -7.37 1.41
N HIS A 131 -16.37 -6.28 2.11
CA HIS A 131 -15.46 -6.31 3.24
C HIS A 131 -16.04 -7.07 4.45
N ALA A 132 -17.31 -6.85 4.78
CA ALA A 132 -17.94 -7.45 5.96
C ALA A 132 -18.36 -8.91 5.76
N ASN A 133 -18.87 -9.25 4.57
CA ASN A 133 -19.67 -10.46 4.35
C ASN A 133 -19.19 -11.35 3.18
N ALA A 134 -18.33 -10.86 2.28
CA ALA A 134 -17.99 -11.58 1.05
C ALA A 134 -16.53 -11.42 0.59
N PHE A 135 -15.58 -11.31 1.52
CA PHE A 135 -14.17 -11.01 1.19
C PHE A 135 -13.50 -12.07 0.29
N ALA A 136 -13.96 -13.32 0.34
CA ALA A 136 -13.44 -14.40 -0.51
C ALA A 136 -14.04 -14.42 -1.94
N ASP A 137 -15.09 -13.63 -2.22
CA ASP A 137 -15.74 -13.59 -3.52
C ASP A 137 -14.93 -12.74 -4.51
N ARG A 138 -14.05 -13.42 -5.25
CA ARG A 138 -13.22 -12.81 -6.30
C ARG A 138 -14.07 -12.12 -7.38
N GLY A 139 -15.26 -12.63 -7.67
CA GLY A 139 -16.15 -12.07 -8.68
C GLY A 139 -16.63 -10.67 -8.31
N ARG A 140 -17.06 -10.50 -7.05
CA ARG A 140 -17.44 -9.19 -6.50
C ARG A 140 -16.29 -8.19 -6.50
N ILE A 141 -15.09 -8.63 -6.08
CA ILE A 141 -13.90 -7.77 -6.07
C ILE A 141 -13.55 -7.29 -7.48
N ILE A 142 -13.52 -8.20 -8.47
CA ILE A 142 -13.23 -7.85 -9.86
C ILE A 142 -14.30 -6.91 -10.42
N ASN A 143 -15.58 -7.14 -10.11
CA ASN A 143 -16.65 -6.27 -10.54
C ASN A 143 -16.50 -4.85 -9.97
N ALA A 144 -16.23 -4.72 -8.67
CA ALA A 144 -15.99 -3.43 -8.03
C ALA A 144 -14.80 -2.69 -8.65
N GLN A 145 -13.69 -3.39 -8.91
CA GLN A 145 -12.52 -2.82 -9.58
C GLN A 145 -12.84 -2.35 -11.01
N ARG A 146 -13.61 -3.14 -11.79
CA ARG A 146 -14.04 -2.76 -13.14
C ARG A 146 -14.92 -1.52 -13.13
N ARG A 147 -15.94 -1.48 -12.26
CA ARG A 147 -16.85 -0.34 -12.15
C ARG A 147 -16.12 0.92 -11.74
N TYR A 148 -15.19 0.84 -10.79
CA TYR A 148 -14.34 1.99 -10.43
C TYR A 148 -13.49 2.45 -11.61
N TRP A 149 -12.89 1.51 -12.36
CA TRP A 149 -12.09 1.81 -13.54
C TRP A 149 -12.92 2.55 -14.61
N GLU A 150 -14.15 2.14 -14.88
CA GLU A 150 -15.05 2.79 -15.85
C GLU A 150 -15.33 4.26 -15.49
N MET A 151 -15.28 4.63 -14.21
CA MET A 151 -15.46 6.02 -13.76
C MET A 151 -14.25 6.91 -14.03
N GLN A 152 -13.07 6.32 -14.30
CA GLN A 152 -11.80 7.01 -14.56
C GLN A 152 -11.43 8.05 -13.50
N ILE A 153 -11.84 7.81 -12.25
CA ILE A 153 -11.58 8.70 -11.11
C ILE A 153 -10.10 8.57 -10.73
N PRO A 154 -9.32 9.66 -10.77
CA PRO A 154 -7.93 9.60 -10.34
C PRO A 154 -7.82 9.41 -8.83
N CYS A 155 -6.76 8.75 -8.41
CA CYS A 155 -6.33 8.64 -7.02
C CYS A 155 -6.30 10.04 -6.37
N PRO A 156 -6.81 10.20 -5.14
CA PRO A 156 -6.84 11.50 -4.46
C PRO A 156 -5.44 12.09 -4.23
N PHE A 157 -4.40 11.26 -4.23
CA PHE A 157 -3.00 11.70 -4.07
C PHE A 157 -2.31 12.07 -5.39
N LEU A 158 -2.97 11.90 -6.54
CA LEU A 158 -2.41 12.30 -7.84
C LEU A 158 -2.48 13.83 -7.98
N VAL A 159 -1.33 14.48 -8.08
CA VAL A 159 -1.17 15.93 -8.26
C VAL A 159 -0.16 16.14 -9.39
N SER A 160 -0.55 16.86 -10.45
CA SER A 160 0.32 17.15 -11.60
C SER A 160 1.03 15.89 -12.14
N ASP A 161 0.24 14.83 -12.37
CA ASP A 161 0.69 13.51 -12.84
C ASP A 161 1.76 12.83 -11.97
N SER A 162 1.88 13.24 -10.71
CA SER A 162 2.80 12.67 -9.72
C SER A 162 2.07 12.33 -8.42
N CYS A 163 2.48 11.27 -7.75
CA CYS A 163 1.94 10.92 -6.44
C CYS A 163 2.49 11.89 -5.38
N SER A 164 1.62 12.66 -4.73
CA SER A 164 1.97 13.59 -3.65
C SER A 164 2.54 12.90 -2.40
N ILE A 165 2.27 11.60 -2.23
CA ILE A 165 2.77 10.78 -1.12
C ILE A 165 3.68 9.66 -1.62
N TYR A 166 4.42 9.85 -2.72
CA TYR A 166 5.17 8.76 -3.37
C TYR A 166 6.03 7.89 -2.42
N PRO A 167 6.78 8.45 -1.43
CA PRO A 167 7.52 7.63 -0.47
C PRO A 167 6.62 6.70 0.37
N TYR A 168 5.38 7.12 0.63
CA TYR A 168 4.36 6.41 1.41
C TYR A 168 3.28 5.75 0.55
N ARG A 169 3.53 5.57 -0.75
CA ARG A 169 2.62 4.85 -1.63
C ARG A 169 2.35 3.44 -1.05
N PRO A 170 1.09 2.96 -1.08
CA PRO A 170 0.73 1.65 -0.55
C PRO A 170 1.47 0.49 -1.22
N PHE A 171 1.51 -0.68 -0.57
CA PHE A 171 2.10 -1.91 -1.09
C PHE A 171 1.55 -2.26 -2.48
N LEU A 172 0.23 -2.20 -2.68
CA LEU A 172 -0.37 -2.48 -3.99
C LEU A 172 0.16 -1.53 -5.08
N CYS A 173 0.40 -0.25 -4.77
CA CYS A 173 0.98 0.69 -5.72
C CYS A 173 2.47 0.44 -5.96
N ARG A 174 3.19 0.00 -4.93
CA ARG A 174 4.64 -0.26 -4.96
C ARG A 174 4.99 -1.53 -5.72
N GLN A 175 4.15 -2.56 -5.58
CA GLN A 175 4.33 -3.88 -6.18
C GLN A 175 3.65 -4.01 -7.55
N TYR A 176 2.82 -3.05 -7.95
CA TYR A 176 2.23 -3.04 -9.28
C TYR A 176 3.17 -2.40 -10.31
N LEU A 177 3.81 -3.25 -11.10
CA LEU A 177 4.64 -2.88 -12.23
C LEU A 177 4.27 -3.73 -13.44
N VAL A 178 4.44 -3.19 -14.64
CA VAL A 178 4.15 -3.90 -15.89
C VAL A 178 5.32 -3.80 -16.85
N SER A 179 5.49 -4.83 -17.68
CA SER A 179 6.46 -4.89 -18.77
C SER A 179 5.82 -4.73 -20.15
N SER A 180 4.48 -4.76 -20.24
CA SER A 180 3.74 -4.39 -21.44
C SER A 180 3.78 -2.87 -21.69
N PRO A 181 3.69 -2.41 -22.95
CA PRO A 181 3.62 -0.97 -23.26
C PRO A 181 2.47 -0.26 -22.54
N PRO A 182 2.58 1.05 -22.25
CA PRO A 182 1.54 1.81 -21.54
C PRO A 182 0.14 1.70 -22.15
N VAL A 183 0.03 1.66 -23.49
CA VAL A 183 -1.26 1.50 -24.19
C VAL A 183 -2.02 0.25 -23.76
N SER A 184 -1.33 -0.81 -23.35
CA SER A 184 -1.99 -2.01 -22.82
C SER A 184 -2.74 -1.75 -21.51
N CYS A 185 -2.32 -0.76 -20.71
CA CYS A 185 -2.98 -0.41 -19.46
C CYS A 185 -4.20 0.51 -19.66
N GLU A 186 -4.35 1.16 -20.81
CA GLU A 186 -5.50 2.04 -21.14
C GLU A 186 -6.82 1.26 -21.25
N GLY A 187 -6.74 0.00 -21.65
CA GLY A 187 -7.89 -0.90 -21.75
C GLY A 187 -7.98 -1.93 -20.64
N SER A 188 -7.50 -1.63 -19.43
CA SER A 188 -7.68 -2.55 -18.29
C SER A 188 -9.13 -3.05 -18.20
N PHE A 189 -9.29 -4.35 -17.88
CA PHE A 189 -10.56 -5.11 -17.90
C PHE A 189 -11.16 -5.40 -19.28
N LYS A 190 -10.52 -5.01 -20.39
CA LYS A 190 -10.88 -5.47 -21.73
C LYS A 190 -10.03 -6.68 -22.15
N ALA A 191 -10.64 -7.62 -22.85
CA ALA A 191 -10.00 -8.89 -23.22
C ALA A 191 -8.85 -8.73 -24.23
N ASP A 192 -8.87 -7.67 -25.03
CA ASP A 192 -7.89 -7.34 -26.07
C ASP A 192 -6.66 -6.57 -25.55
N HIS A 193 -6.65 -6.18 -24.27
CA HIS A 193 -5.57 -5.41 -23.65
C HIS A 193 -4.78 -6.27 -22.65
N LEU A 194 -3.73 -6.92 -23.17
CA LEU A 194 -2.89 -7.82 -22.36
C LEU A 194 -1.88 -7.03 -21.52
N VAL A 195 -2.25 -6.76 -20.27
CA VAL A 195 -1.33 -6.18 -19.28
C VAL A 195 -0.41 -7.26 -18.72
N ARG A 196 0.89 -7.18 -19.05
CA ARG A 196 1.90 -8.10 -18.52
C ARG A 196 2.49 -7.55 -17.23
N LYS A 197 2.03 -8.06 -16.08
CA LYS A 197 2.56 -7.68 -14.78
C LYS A 197 3.95 -8.26 -14.55
N VAL A 198 4.77 -7.48 -13.86
CA VAL A 198 6.05 -7.92 -13.32
C VAL A 198 5.77 -8.73 -12.05
N THR A 199 6.16 -10.00 -12.05
CA THR A 199 6.07 -10.87 -10.87
C THR A 199 7.03 -10.43 -9.77
N VAL A 200 6.50 -10.03 -8.62
CA VAL A 200 7.28 -9.78 -7.40
C VAL A 200 7.29 -11.06 -6.57
N LYS A 201 8.48 -11.50 -6.12
CA LYS A 201 8.65 -12.79 -5.42
C LYS A 201 7.90 -12.91 -4.09
N TYR A 202 7.62 -11.79 -3.43
CA TYR A 202 6.96 -11.77 -2.13
C TYR A 202 5.75 -10.83 -2.19
N ASP A 203 4.56 -11.33 -1.87
CA ASP A 203 3.33 -10.53 -1.80
C ASP A 203 3.20 -9.86 -0.41
N LEU A 204 3.97 -8.79 -0.22
CA LEU A 204 3.94 -8.00 1.02
C LEU A 204 2.61 -7.27 1.25
N ALA A 205 1.83 -6.97 0.20
CA ALA A 205 0.50 -6.39 0.35
C ALA A 205 -0.44 -7.37 1.08
N SER A 206 -0.52 -8.62 0.61
CA SER A 206 -1.34 -9.66 1.26
C SER A 206 -0.79 -10.02 2.64
N ALA A 207 0.53 -10.07 2.80
CA ALA A 207 1.16 -10.30 4.10
C ALA A 207 0.77 -9.21 5.11
N ALA A 208 0.86 -7.93 4.74
CA ALA A 208 0.56 -6.81 5.64
C ALA A 208 -0.93 -6.75 6.00
N ALA A 209 -1.80 -7.12 5.06
CA ALA A 209 -3.24 -7.12 5.29
C ALA A 209 -3.70 -8.27 6.21
N SER A 210 -2.93 -9.37 6.26
CA SER A 210 -3.18 -10.56 7.07
C SER A 210 -2.30 -10.69 8.32
N PHE A 211 -1.54 -9.65 8.68
CA PHE A 211 -0.67 -9.66 9.86
C PHE A 211 -1.18 -8.67 10.90
N ASP A 212 -1.38 -9.07 12.15
CA ASP A 212 -1.86 -8.17 13.22
C ASP A 212 -0.75 -7.55 14.08
N GLY A 213 0.51 -7.92 13.83
CA GLY A 213 1.66 -7.55 14.66
C GLY A 213 2.24 -8.70 15.49
N CYS A 214 1.53 -9.84 15.56
CA CYS A 214 1.95 -11.04 16.27
C CYS A 214 1.63 -12.31 15.47
N GLU A 215 0.39 -12.43 14.99
CA GLU A 215 -0.17 -13.60 14.34
C GLU A 215 -0.84 -13.25 13.00
N ALA A 216 -1.25 -14.29 12.28
CA ALA A 216 -2.08 -14.14 11.10
C ALA A 216 -3.51 -13.77 11.51
N LYS A 217 -4.11 -12.81 10.80
CA LYS A 217 -5.52 -12.43 10.93
C LYS A 217 -6.23 -12.51 9.59
N SER A 218 -7.56 -12.53 9.64
CA SER A 218 -8.39 -12.31 8.45
C SER A 218 -8.06 -10.96 7.82
N THR A 219 -7.88 -10.97 6.49
CA THR A 219 -7.54 -9.77 5.74
C THR A 219 -8.68 -8.75 5.81
N MET A 220 -8.32 -7.51 6.14
CA MET A 220 -9.20 -6.36 6.04
C MET A 220 -8.65 -5.41 4.98
N ALA A 221 -9.31 -5.37 3.82
CA ALA A 221 -8.93 -4.48 2.72
C ALA A 221 -9.82 -3.23 2.72
N ILE A 222 -9.22 -2.09 2.97
CA ILE A 222 -9.90 -0.82 3.07
C ILE A 222 -9.71 -0.07 1.76
N PRO A 223 -10.79 0.32 1.06
CA PRO A 223 -10.66 1.17 -0.11
C PRO A 223 -9.94 2.48 0.22
N LEU A 224 -8.92 2.83 -0.55
CA LEU A 224 -8.12 4.04 -0.33
C LEU A 224 -8.99 5.32 -0.22
N PRO A 225 -10.02 5.53 -1.06
CA PRO A 225 -10.89 6.69 -0.91
C PRO A 225 -11.65 6.76 0.44
N ALA A 226 -11.83 5.63 1.12
CA ALA A 226 -12.58 5.52 2.37
C ALA A 226 -11.73 5.67 3.64
N ILE A 227 -10.41 5.89 3.53
CA ILE A 227 -9.49 5.97 4.68
C ILE A 227 -9.97 6.94 5.77
N ASN A 228 -10.45 8.13 5.38
CA ASN A 228 -10.93 9.13 6.34
C ASN A 228 -12.22 8.73 7.07
N ILE A 229 -13.05 7.87 6.47
CA ILE A 229 -14.30 7.39 7.07
C ILE A 229 -13.97 6.40 8.19
N VAL A 230 -12.99 5.52 7.95
CA VAL A 230 -12.67 4.42 8.86
C VAL A 230 -11.63 4.77 9.92
N ASN A 231 -10.88 5.86 9.76
CA ASN A 231 -9.77 6.24 10.65
C ASN A 231 -10.16 6.22 12.14
N GLY A 232 -11.30 6.82 12.48
CA GLY A 232 -11.80 6.85 13.86
C GLY A 232 -12.16 5.47 14.41
N LEU A 233 -12.65 4.56 13.56
CA LEU A 233 -13.00 3.19 13.94
C LEU A 233 -11.74 2.35 14.15
N LEU A 234 -10.76 2.47 13.26
CA LEU A 234 -9.51 1.70 13.32
C LEU A 234 -8.67 2.03 14.55
N SER A 235 -8.77 3.27 15.05
CA SER A 235 -8.01 3.72 16.23
C SER A 235 -8.42 3.01 17.53
N ASN A 236 -9.59 2.36 17.57
CA ASN A 236 -10.10 1.70 18.78
C ASN A 236 -9.57 0.27 18.99
N PHE A 237 -8.94 -0.34 17.99
CA PHE A 237 -8.42 -1.70 18.11
C PHE A 237 -7.06 -1.69 18.83
N ARG A 238 -6.93 -2.50 19.88
CA ARG A 238 -5.64 -2.76 20.52
C ARG A 238 -4.73 -3.49 19.55
N ARG A 239 -3.49 -3.02 19.40
CA ARG A 239 -2.48 -3.64 18.55
C ARG A 239 -1.37 -4.24 19.41
N PRO A 240 -0.89 -5.44 19.06
CA PRO A 240 0.35 -5.98 19.60
C PRO A 240 1.48 -4.96 19.50
N LYS A 241 2.32 -4.95 20.54
CA LYS A 241 3.54 -4.16 20.58
C LYS A 241 4.73 -5.06 20.84
N ALA A 242 5.83 -4.80 20.15
CA ALA A 242 7.10 -5.51 20.32
C ALA A 242 8.27 -4.56 20.02
N PRO A 243 9.51 -4.91 20.38
CA PRO A 243 10.68 -4.22 19.82
C PRO A 243 10.64 -4.22 18.28
N ALA A 244 11.13 -3.15 17.66
CA ALA A 244 10.97 -2.95 16.21
C ALA A 244 11.64 -4.04 15.36
N ASP A 245 12.81 -4.52 15.76
CA ASP A 245 13.51 -5.62 15.09
C ASP A 245 12.73 -6.94 15.17
N VAL A 246 12.09 -7.21 16.32
CA VAL A 246 11.21 -8.36 16.51
C VAL A 246 9.96 -8.24 15.63
N MET A 247 9.33 -7.07 15.59
CA MET A 247 8.14 -6.80 14.76
C MET A 247 8.43 -6.99 13.27
N ILE A 248 9.52 -6.38 12.77
CA ILE A 248 9.95 -6.52 11.37
C ILE A 248 10.28 -7.98 11.05
N ALA A 249 11.03 -8.67 11.92
CA ALA A 249 11.38 -10.08 11.70
C ALA A 249 10.15 -11.00 11.70
N ALA A 250 9.17 -10.76 12.58
CA ALA A 250 7.91 -11.50 12.61
C ALA A 250 7.12 -11.30 11.30
N PHE A 251 7.00 -10.07 10.84
CA PHE A 251 6.35 -9.77 9.56
C PHE A 251 7.04 -10.46 8.37
N LEU A 252 8.37 -10.41 8.29
CA LEU A 252 9.11 -11.04 7.19
C LEU A 252 8.95 -12.57 7.19
N ARG A 253 8.94 -13.21 8.37
CA ARG A 253 8.65 -14.66 8.47
C ARG A 253 7.22 -14.97 8.02
N HIS A 254 6.25 -14.14 8.40
CA HIS A 254 4.85 -14.29 7.96
C HIS A 254 4.73 -14.19 6.44
N ALA A 255 5.35 -13.18 5.84
CA ALA A 255 5.39 -12.98 4.39
C ALA A 255 6.07 -14.14 3.66
N GLU A 256 7.20 -14.63 4.17
CA GLU A 256 7.90 -15.77 3.58
C GLU A 256 7.09 -17.06 3.66
N THR A 257 6.46 -17.33 4.80
CA THR A 257 5.78 -18.61 5.05
C THR A 257 4.51 -18.76 4.20
N HIS A 258 3.80 -17.66 3.93
CA HIS A 258 2.46 -17.69 3.34
C HIS A 258 2.36 -17.04 1.96
N PHE A 259 3.33 -16.18 1.60
CA PHE A 259 3.22 -15.27 0.46
C PHE A 259 4.49 -15.19 -0.38
N SER A 260 5.38 -16.19 -0.27
CA SER A 260 6.46 -16.41 -1.24
C SER A 260 5.90 -17.08 -2.50
N GLY A 261 6.22 -16.56 -3.68
CA GLY A 261 5.84 -17.10 -4.99
C GLY A 261 7.02 -17.46 -5.88
#